data_AF-A0A2W4DJV0-F1
#
_entry.id   AF-A0A2W4DJV0-F1
#
_cell.length_a   1.000
_cell.length_b   1.000
_cell.length_c   1.000
_cell.angle_alpha   90.00
_cell.angle_beta   90.00
_cell.angle_gamma   90.00
#
_symmetry.space_group_name_H-M   'P 1'
#
loop_
_entity.id
_entity.type
_entity.pdbx_description
1 polymer ?
#
loop_
_entity_poly.entity_id
_entity_poly.type
_entity_poly.pdbx_seq_one_letter_code
_entity_poly.pdbx_strand_id
1 'polypeptide(L)'
;MPDEPNCKLKYKWRKTWPDPSDSASWQTDYCGWDGKIMVGRIRFQQNGPKKDFWQWSGHGGPKAWPRLMPQQGYCTSAREAAAKCEEYYDKLNVDPRLP
;
A
#
# COMPACT_ATOMS: atom_id res chain seq x y z
N MET A 1 -12.02 0.18 -7.12
CA MET A 1 -11.41 -0.58 -6.01
C MET A 1 -10.35 -1.50 -6.61
N PRO A 2 -9.35 -1.96 -5.85
CA PRO A 2 -8.53 -3.11 -6.27
C PRO A 2 -9.37 -4.36 -6.68
N ASP A 3 -10.68 -4.39 -6.39
CA ASP A 3 -11.70 -5.32 -6.92
C ASP A 3 -11.94 -5.29 -8.45
N GLU A 4 -11.14 -4.61 -9.26
CA GLU A 4 -11.22 -4.81 -10.70
C GLU A 4 -10.81 -6.26 -11.05
N PRO A 5 -11.65 -7.06 -11.74
CA PRO A 5 -11.55 -8.53 -11.77
C PRO A 5 -10.33 -9.11 -12.50
N ASN A 6 -9.41 -8.29 -13.02
CA ASN A 6 -8.36 -8.73 -13.94
C ASN A 6 -6.91 -8.47 -13.48
N CYS A 7 -6.65 -8.29 -12.18
CA CYS A 7 -5.28 -8.29 -11.67
C CYS A 7 -5.25 -8.87 -10.25
N LYS A 8 -4.68 -10.07 -10.09
CA LYS A 8 -4.59 -10.80 -8.83
C LYS A 8 -3.57 -10.13 -7.91
N LEU A 9 -4.01 -9.18 -7.09
CA LEU A 9 -3.22 -8.75 -5.92
C LEU A 9 -2.99 -9.97 -5.02
N LYS A 10 -1.74 -10.16 -4.57
CA LYS A 10 -1.35 -11.33 -3.79
C LYS A 10 -1.84 -11.23 -2.34
N TYR A 11 -1.95 -10.02 -1.82
CA TYR A 11 -2.23 -9.76 -0.40
C TYR A 11 -3.61 -9.19 -0.17
N LYS A 12 -4.09 -9.27 1.09
CA LYS A 12 -5.44 -8.81 1.44
C LYS A 12 -5.42 -7.30 1.69
N TRP A 13 -6.02 -6.55 0.78
CA TRP A 13 -6.20 -5.11 0.91
C TRP A 13 -7.54 -4.79 1.56
N ARG A 14 -7.51 -4.00 2.65
CA ARG A 14 -8.70 -3.53 3.35
C ARG A 14 -8.64 -2.03 3.54
N LYS A 15 -9.81 -1.40 3.64
CA LYS A 15 -9.94 0.02 3.96
C LYS A 15 -9.42 0.26 5.38
N THR A 16 -8.66 1.34 5.57
CA THR A 16 -8.01 1.62 6.85
C THR A 16 -8.94 2.28 7.86
N TRP A 17 -9.91 3.08 7.38
CA TRP A 17 -10.83 3.85 8.22
C TRP A 17 -12.26 3.81 7.68
N PRO A 18 -13.23 3.34 8.49
CA PRO A 18 -14.60 3.77 8.42
C PRO A 18 -14.83 4.81 9.52
N ASP A 19 -14.29 6.03 9.37
CA ASP A 19 -14.69 7.11 10.27
C ASP A 19 -16.06 7.64 9.80
N PRO A 20 -17.12 7.56 10.62
CA PRO A 20 -18.44 8.03 10.22
C PRO A 20 -18.52 9.55 10.03
N SER A 21 -17.56 10.32 10.57
CA SER A 21 -17.50 11.77 10.40
C SER A 21 -16.81 12.20 9.10
N ASP A 22 -16.09 11.31 8.44
CA ASP A 22 -15.33 11.62 7.22
C ASP A 22 -15.79 10.70 6.08
N SER A 23 -16.94 11.06 5.53
CA SER A 23 -17.60 10.37 4.42
C SER A 23 -16.86 10.47 3.09
N ALA A 24 -15.62 10.98 3.04
CA ALA A 24 -14.77 10.97 1.85
C ALA A 24 -13.46 10.17 2.03
N SER A 25 -12.94 10.09 3.26
CA SER A 25 -11.68 9.38 3.56
C SER A 25 -11.75 7.85 3.42
N TRP A 26 -12.94 7.25 3.52
CA TRP A 26 -13.13 5.80 3.36
C TRP A 26 -12.95 5.27 1.92
N GLN A 27 -12.88 6.18 0.93
CA GLN A 27 -12.65 5.82 -0.48
C GLN A 27 -11.20 5.98 -0.91
N THR A 28 -10.38 6.64 -0.09
CA THR A 28 -9.06 7.13 -0.48
C THR A 28 -7.92 6.52 0.32
N ASP A 29 -8.14 5.57 1.22
CA ASP A 29 -7.07 4.98 2.04
C ASP A 29 -7.25 3.47 2.28
N TYR A 30 -6.24 2.68 1.89
CA TYR A 30 -6.26 1.21 2.00
C TYR A 30 -4.93 0.71 2.55
N CYS A 31 -5.00 -0.34 3.37
CA CYS A 31 -3.83 -1.08 3.86
C CYS A 31 -3.87 -2.53 3.37
N GLY A 32 -2.74 -2.98 2.85
CA GLY A 32 -2.45 -4.37 2.51
C GLY A 32 -1.90 -5.14 3.69
N TRP A 33 -2.40 -6.34 3.90
CA TRP A 33 -2.02 -7.22 5.01
C TRP A 33 -1.69 -8.63 4.53
N ASP A 34 -0.62 -9.17 5.08
CA ASP A 34 -0.18 -10.56 4.97
C ASP A 34 -0.29 -11.21 6.35
N GLY A 35 -1.46 -11.79 6.64
CA GLY A 35 -1.80 -12.26 7.98
C GLY A 35 -1.77 -11.14 9.03
N LYS A 36 -0.73 -11.12 9.86
CA LYS A 36 -0.49 -10.10 10.91
C LYS A 36 0.45 -8.98 10.46
N ILE A 37 1.12 -9.14 9.33
CA ILE A 37 2.14 -8.22 8.84
C ILE A 37 1.48 -7.23 7.88
N MET A 38 1.81 -5.94 8.03
CA MET A 38 1.37 -4.91 7.10
C MET A 38 2.31 -4.90 5.89
N VAL A 39 1.76 -5.14 4.70
CA VAL A 39 2.46 -5.16 3.42
C VAL A 39 2.67 -3.73 2.91
N GLY A 40 1.67 -2.88 3.11
CA GLY A 40 1.76 -1.49 2.70
C GLY A 40 0.47 -0.73 2.89
N ARG A 41 0.53 0.57 2.61
CA ARG A 41 -0.62 1.48 2.65
C ARG A 41 -0.64 2.30 1.37
N ILE A 42 -1.82 2.49 0.80
CA ILE A 42 -2.06 3.38 -0.31
C ILE A 42 -3.05 4.47 0.09
N ARG A 43 -2.81 5.69 -0.39
CA ARG A 43 -3.68 6.83 -0.15
C ARG A 43 -3.85 7.68 -1.40
N PHE A 44 -5.08 7.99 -1.77
CA PHE A 44 -5.38 8.97 -2.80
C PHE A 44 -5.24 10.39 -2.26
N GLN A 45 -4.45 11.19 -2.93
CA GLN A 45 -4.24 12.59 -2.61
C GLN A 45 -5.33 13.42 -3.29
N GLN A 46 -6.30 13.88 -2.51
CA GLN A 46 -7.36 14.77 -3.01
C GLN A 46 -6.88 16.22 -3.14
N ASN A 47 -5.92 16.62 -2.30
CA ASN A 47 -5.46 18.01 -2.17
C ASN A 47 -3.93 18.09 -2.32
N GLY A 48 -3.43 19.25 -2.76
CA GLY A 48 -2.00 19.55 -2.83
C GLY A 48 -1.36 19.35 -4.21
N PRO A 49 -0.03 19.47 -4.32
CA PRO A 49 0.70 19.44 -5.60
C PRO A 49 0.74 18.05 -6.26
N LYS A 50 0.37 17.00 -5.51
CA LYS A 50 0.20 15.63 -6.00
C LYS A 50 -1.26 15.20 -6.00
N LYS A 51 -2.20 16.16 -6.16
CA LYS A 51 -3.62 15.84 -6.34
C LYS A 51 -3.81 14.85 -7.49
N ASP A 52 -4.82 14.01 -7.38
CA ASP A 52 -5.14 12.96 -8.36
C ASP A 52 -4.13 11.81 -8.45
N PHE A 53 -3.10 11.78 -7.57
CA PHE A 53 -2.18 10.64 -7.44
C PHE A 53 -2.48 9.80 -6.21
N TRP A 54 -2.21 8.50 -6.34
CA TRP A 54 -2.16 7.53 -5.27
C TRP A 54 -0.75 7.46 -4.70
N GLN A 55 -0.57 7.92 -3.48
CA GLN A 55 0.62 7.65 -2.71
C GLN A 55 0.62 6.17 -2.28
N TRP A 56 1.75 5.48 -2.47
CA TRP A 56 1.99 4.17 -1.89
C TRP A 56 3.10 4.27 -0.85
N SER A 57 3.00 3.44 0.18
CA SER A 57 4.00 3.28 1.23
C SER A 57 4.18 1.79 1.46
N GLY A 58 5.35 1.28 1.09
CA GLY A 58 5.76 -0.09 1.35
C GLY A 58 6.06 -0.26 2.83
N HIS A 59 5.50 -1.32 3.41
CA HIS A 59 5.77 -1.73 4.77
C HIS A 59 6.37 -3.14 4.77
N GLY A 60 7.00 -3.50 5.88
CA GLY A 60 7.43 -4.84 6.16
C GLY A 60 7.32 -5.06 7.66
N GLY A 61 7.24 -6.32 8.09
CA GLY A 61 7.20 -6.65 9.51
C GLY A 61 8.42 -6.13 10.27
N PRO A 62 8.48 -6.28 11.60
CA PRO A 62 9.60 -5.81 12.43
C PRO A 62 10.98 -6.36 11.99
N LYS A 63 10.99 -7.43 11.19
CA LYS A 63 12.15 -8.07 10.57
C LYS A 63 12.70 -7.37 9.32
N ALA A 64 11.92 -6.49 8.69
CA ALA A 64 12.27 -5.83 7.43
C ALA A 64 13.27 -4.65 7.59
N TRP A 65 14.19 -4.75 8.55
CA TRP A 65 15.21 -3.75 8.83
C TRP A 65 16.58 -4.28 8.38
N PRO A 66 17.33 -3.55 7.53
CA PRO A 66 17.07 -2.20 7.02
C PRO A 66 15.96 -2.11 5.96
N ARG A 67 15.22 -0.99 5.98
CA ARG A 67 14.18 -0.71 4.96
C ARG A 67 14.81 -0.45 3.60
N LEU A 68 14.29 -1.11 2.56
CA LEU A 68 14.66 -0.82 1.17
C LEU A 68 14.18 0.60 0.80
N MET A 69 14.99 1.34 0.03
CA MET A 69 14.61 2.61 -0.59
C MET A 69 14.34 2.39 -2.09
N PRO A 70 13.32 3.04 -2.68
CA PRO A 70 12.33 3.90 -2.03
C PRO A 70 11.25 3.10 -1.30
N GLN A 71 10.89 3.54 -0.08
CA GLN A 71 9.78 2.96 0.70
C GLN A 71 8.42 3.56 0.33
N GLN A 72 8.39 4.63 -0.46
CA GLN A 72 7.17 5.34 -0.80
C GLN A 72 7.29 6.01 -2.17
N GLY A 73 6.15 6.24 -2.80
CA GLY A 73 6.07 6.92 -4.09
C GLY A 73 4.65 7.31 -4.44
N TYR A 74 4.45 7.78 -5.67
CA TYR A 74 3.15 8.18 -6.20
C TYR A 74 2.90 7.47 -7.51
N CYS A 75 1.68 6.97 -7.68
CA CYS A 75 1.18 6.32 -8.89
C CYS A 75 -0.12 7.01 -9.31
N THR A 76 -0.52 6.87 -10.57
CA THR A 76 -1.78 7.44 -11.08
C THR A 76 -2.98 6.58 -10.71
N SER A 77 -2.77 5.30 -10.37
CA SER A 77 -3.84 4.38 -9.98
C SER A 77 -3.61 3.71 -8.62
N ALA A 78 -4.72 3.39 -7.94
CA ALA A 78 -4.72 2.64 -6.68
C ALA A 78 -4.09 1.26 -6.84
N ARG A 79 -4.30 0.63 -7.99
CA ARG A 79 -3.77 -0.69 -8.32
C ARG A 79 -2.26 -0.67 -8.45
N GLU A 80 -1.69 0.27 -9.21
CA GLU A 80 -0.24 0.40 -9.32
C GLU A 80 0.40 0.72 -7.97
N ALA A 81 -0.25 1.58 -7.18
CA ALA A 81 0.17 1.87 -5.82
C ALA A 81 0.19 0.60 -4.95
N ALA A 82 -0.86 -0.23 -5.01
CA ALA A 82 -0.92 -1.50 -4.29
C ALA A 82 0.15 -2.48 -4.78
N ALA A 83 0.28 -2.68 -6.09
CA ALA A 83 1.28 -3.54 -6.71
C ALA A 83 2.71 -3.11 -6.33
N LYS A 84 2.98 -1.81 -6.18
CA LYS A 84 4.26 -1.30 -5.70
C LYS A 84 4.53 -1.65 -4.23
N CYS A 85 3.51 -1.61 -3.37
CA CYS A 85 3.65 -2.12 -2.00
C CYS A 85 3.92 -3.62 -1.97
N GLU A 86 3.26 -4.42 -2.81
CA GLU A 86 3.51 -5.87 -2.89
C GLU A 86 4.92 -6.16 -3.42
N GLU A 87 5.35 -5.48 -4.49
CA GLU A 87 6.72 -5.60 -5.03
C GLU A 87 7.78 -5.24 -3.99
N TYR A 88 7.52 -4.20 -3.18
CA TYR A 88 8.40 -3.79 -2.09
C TYR A 88 8.48 -4.86 -1.00
N TYR A 89 7.34 -5.40 -0.58
CA TYR A 89 7.27 -6.45 0.44
C TYR A 89 7.87 -7.77 -0.03
N ASP A 90 7.65 -8.15 -1.30
CA ASP A 90 8.29 -9.32 -1.92
C ASP A 90 9.81 -9.17 -1.91
N LYS A 91 10.35 -8.00 -2.28
CA LYS A 91 11.79 -7.73 -2.22
C LYS A 91 12.35 -7.81 -0.80
N LEU A 92 11.58 -7.38 0.20
CA LEU A 92 11.97 -7.51 1.60
C LEU A 92 11.99 -8.96 2.09
N ASN A 93 11.07 -9.81 1.63
CA ASN A 93 11.00 -11.23 2.05
C ASN A 93 11.89 -12.15 1.22
N VAL A 94 12.25 -11.77 0.00
CA VAL A 94 13.15 -12.55 -0.87
C VAL A 94 14.61 -12.30 -0.52
N ASP A 95 14.97 -11.19 0.14
CA ASP A 95 16.37 -10.94 0.53
C ASP A 95 16.77 -11.79 1.75
N PRO A 96 17.60 -12.84 1.59
CA PRO A 96 18.02 -13.71 2.68
C PRO A 96 19.01 -13.03 3.65
N ARG A 97 19.36 -11.76 3.43
CA ARG A 97 20.25 -10.97 4.29
C ARG A 97 19.50 -10.13 5.33
N LEU A 98 18.16 -10.14 5.31
CA LEU A 98 17.30 -9.54 6.33
C LEU A 98 16.91 -10.62 7.38
N PRO A 99 17.20 -10.45 8.68
CA PRO A 99 17.03 -11.48 9.73
C PRO A 99 15.56 -11.78 10.17
#